data_AF-A0A973XDQ2-F1
#
_entry.id   AF-A0A973XDQ2-F1
#
_cell.length_a   1.000
_cell.length_b   1.000
_cell.length_c   1.000
_cell.angle_alpha   90.00
_cell.angle_beta   90.00
_cell.angle_gamma   90.00
#
_symmetry.space_group_name_H-M   'P 1'
#
loop_
_entity.id
_entity.type
_entity.pdbx_description
1 polymer ?
#
loop_
_entity_poly.entity_id
_entity_poly.type
_entity_poly.pdbx_seq_one_letter_code
_entity_poly.pdbx_strand_id
1 'polypeptide(L)' 'MSSPDLNLLLTLDVLLSEGNVTRAAKRLHLSPSAMSRALARLRDTTGDPLLV' A
#
# COMPACT_ATOMS: atom_id res chain seq x y z
N MET A 1 -7.66 -11.08 18.43
CA MET A 1 -7.13 -9.79 17.94
C MET A 1 -6.14 -10.14 16.85
N SER A 2 -6.47 -9.90 15.58
CA SER A 2 -5.56 -10.20 14.46
C SER A 2 -4.35 -9.28 14.57
N SER A 3 -3.15 -9.87 14.66
CA SER A 3 -1.90 -9.12 14.66
C SER A 3 -1.85 -8.20 13.44
N PRO A 4 -1.48 -6.91 13.57
CA PRO A 4 -1.37 -6.02 12.44
C PRO A 4 -0.33 -6.59 11.45
N ASP A 5 -0.71 -6.68 10.18
CA ASP A 5 0.19 -7.13 9.12
C ASP A 5 1.25 -6.06 8.88
N LEU A 6 2.42 -6.24 9.50
CA LEU A 6 3.53 -5.29 9.44
C LEU A 6 4.06 -5.10 8.00
N ASN A 7 3.76 -6.02 7.06
CA ASN A 7 4.10 -5.83 5.65
C ASN A 7 3.34 -4.65 5.02
N LEU A 8 2.20 -4.26 5.60
CA LEU A 8 1.46 -3.08 5.19
C LEU A 8 2.23 -1.79 5.48
N LEU A 9 3.09 -1.77 6.52
CA LEU A 9 3.91 -0.58 6.84
C LEU A 9 4.96 -0.31 5.75
N LEU A 10 5.62 -1.34 5.24
CA LEU A 10 6.56 -1.20 4.12
C LEU A 10 5.83 -0.73 2.85
N THR A 11 4.65 -1.29 2.61
CA THR A 11 3.83 -0.90 1.45
C THR A 11 3.40 0.55 1.55
N LEU A 12 2.98 0.99 2.75
CA LEU A 12 2.58 2.36 3.04
C LEU A 12 3.75 3.35 2.84
N ASP A 13 4.93 3.04 3.38
CA ASP A 13 6.13 3.87 3.22
C ASP A 13 6.48 4.11 1.75
N VAL A 14 6.47 3.04 0.94
CA VAL A 14 6.76 3.15 -0.49
C VAL A 14 5.66 3.91 -1.23
N LEU A 15 4.39 3.68 -0.90
CA LEU A 15 3.26 4.39 -1.51
C LEU A 15 3.33 5.90 -1.24
N LEU A 16 3.63 6.30 -0.01
CA LEU A 16 3.78 7.70 0.39
C LEU A 16 5.04 8.34 -0.24
N SER A 17 6.15 7.58 -0.32
CA SER A 17 7.39 8.06 -0.94
C SER A 17 7.25 8.28 -2.45
N GLU A 18 6.58 7.37 -3.16
CA GLU A 18 6.44 7.44 -4.62
C GLU A 18 5.28 8.33 -5.07
N GLY A 19 4.24 8.50 -4.24
CA GLY A 19 3.01 9.22 -4.59
C GLY A 19 2.23 8.61 -5.76
N ASN A 20 2.63 7.42 -6.23
CA ASN A 20 2.09 6.79 -7.43
C ASN A 20 2.08 5.27 -7.30
N VAL A 21 0.90 4.68 -7.44
CA VAL A 21 0.66 3.23 -7.30
C VAL A 21 1.52 2.40 -8.26
N THR A 22 1.67 2.82 -9.50
CA THR A 22 2.45 2.08 -10.51
C THR A 22 3.95 2.11 -10.22
N ARG A 23 4.49 3.25 -9.77
CA ARG A 23 5.90 3.37 -9.37
C ARG A 23 6.18 2.57 -8.10
N ALA A 24 5.29 2.65 -7.12
CA ALA A 24 5.37 1.86 -5.89
C ALA A 24 5.36 0.35 -6.19
N ALA A 25 4.47 -0.10 -7.09
CA ALA A 25 4.42 -1.50 -7.53
C ALA A 25 5.76 -1.95 -8.13
N LYS A 26 6.34 -1.13 -9.00
CA LYS A 26 7.65 -1.42 -9.62
C LYS A 26 8.76 -1.51 -8.58
N ARG A 27 8.78 -0.60 -7.60
CA ARG A 27 9.79 -0.57 -6.53
C ARG A 27 9.71 -1.77 -5.58
N LEU A 28 8.50 -2.27 -5.32
CA LEU A 28 8.28 -3.47 -4.51
C LEU A 28 8.26 -4.77 -5.33
N HIS A 29 8.61 -4.73 -6.62
CA HIS A 29 8.55 -5.87 -7.53
C HIS A 29 7.18 -6.57 -7.57
N LEU A 30 6.12 -5.79 -7.41
CA LEU A 30 4.73 -6.23 -7.45
C LEU A 30 4.08 -5.85 -8.78
N SER A 31 3.01 -6.58 -9.13
CA SER A 31 2.13 -6.13 -10.20
C SER A 31 1.30 -4.92 -9.75
N PRO A 32 0.89 -4.02 -10.67
CA PRO A 32 0.01 -2.91 -10.33
C PRO A 32 -1.29 -3.35 -9.65
N SER A 33 -1.86 -4.51 -10.04
CA SER A 33 -3.07 -5.04 -9.41
C SER A 33 -2.83 -5.54 -7.98
N ALA A 34 -1.66 -6.12 -7.68
CA ALA A 34 -1.28 -6.47 -6.32
C ALA A 34 -1.10 -5.22 -5.45
N MET A 35 -0.49 -4.17 -5.99
CA MET A 35 -0.32 -2.90 -5.30
C MET A 35 -1.66 -2.21 -5.02
N SER A 36 -2.60 -2.18 -5.98
CA SER A 36 -3.94 -1.63 -5.74
C SER A 36 -4.70 -2.37 -4.65
N ARG A 37 -4.57 -3.70 -4.56
CA ARG A 37 -5.17 -4.49 -3.46
C ARG A 37 -4.53 -4.16 -2.10
N ALA A 38 -3.21 -3.95 -2.07
CA ALA A 38 -2.52 -3.55 -0.86
C ALA A 38 -2.94 -2.14 -0.41
N LEU A 39 -3.07 -1.18 -1.34
CA LEU A 39 -3.59 0.15 -1.07
C LEU A 39 -5.04 0.11 -0.55
N ALA A 40 -5.92 -0.71 -1.13
CA ALA A 40 -7.28 -0.87 -0.65
C ALA A 40 -7.32 -1.37 0.81
N ARG A 41 -6.54 -2.41 1.13
CA ARG A 41 -6.41 -2.90 2.51
C ARG A 41 -5.83 -1.86 3.47
N LEU A 42 -4.88 -1.05 3.01
CA LEU A 42 -4.33 0.05 3.78
C LEU A 42 -5.42 1.07 4.11
N ARG A 43 -6.22 1.49 3.13
CA ARG A 43 -7.36 2.40 3.33
C ARG A 43 -8.40 1.84 4.30
N ASP A 44 -8.71 0.55 4.20
CA ASP A 44 -9.65 -0.12 5.11
C ASP A 44 -9.11 -0.20 6.55
N THR A 45 -7.80 -0.41 6.69
CA THR A 45 -7.15 -0.56 8.01
C THR A 45 -6.92 0.79 8.69
N THR A 46 -6.59 1.84 7.92
CA THR A 46 -6.36 3.20 8.46
C THR A 46 -7.65 4.01 8.55
N GLY A 47 -8.69 3.65 7.79
CA GLY A 47 -9.91 4.45 7.65
C GLY A 47 -9.70 5.74 6.86
N ASP A 48 -8.61 5.86 6.11
CA ASP A 48 -8.22 7.07 5.39
C ASP A 48 -8.15 6.82 3.87
N PRO A 49 -8.63 7.76 3.02
CA PRO A 49 -8.50 7.67 1.57
C PRO A 49 -7.07 8.02 1.11
N LEU A 50 -6.09 7.21 1.55
CA LEU A 50 -4.67 7.35 1.23
C LEU A 50 -4.45 7.51 -0.29
N LEU A 51 -3.64 8.49 -0.69
CA LEU A 51 -3.31 8.84 -2.08
C LEU A 51 -4.55 9.19 -2.93
N VAL A 52 -4.91 10.48 -2.95
CA VAL A 52 -6.01 11.07 -3.72
C VAL A 52 -5.55 11.55 -5.09
#